data_AF-A0A2V1ILB8-F1
#
_entry.id   AF-A0A2V1ILB8-F1
#
_cell.length_a   1.000
_cell.length_b   1.000
_cell.length_c   1.000
_cell.angle_alpha   90.00
_cell.angle_beta   90.00
_cell.angle_gamma   90.00
#
_symmetry.space_group_name_H-M   'P 1'
#
loop_
_entity.id
_entity.type
_entity.pdbx_description
1 polymer ?
#
loop_
_entity_poly.entity_id
_entity_poly.type
_entity_poly.pdbx_seq_one_letter_code
_entity_poly.pdbx_strand_id
1 'polypeptide(L)' 'MILPDKRPVERDFANLTDYSQKCPDGARKFFAFIHFTDESTCLWSNIFTFSRTFATMLVMEKFSDCLEYVSSINIHEMDY' A
#
# COMPACT_ATOMS: atom_id res chain seq x y z
N MET A 1 -9.67 -9.24 18.02
CA MET A 1 -8.22 -9.56 18.13
C MET A 1 -7.90 -10.59 17.06
N ILE A 2 -7.11 -10.24 16.05
CA ILE A 2 -6.63 -11.22 15.06
C ILE A 2 -5.45 -11.95 15.70
N LEU A 3 -5.55 -13.28 15.82
CA LEU A 3 -4.52 -14.13 16.41
C LEU A 3 -3.21 -14.01 15.61
N PRO A 4 -2.02 -14.12 16.25
CA PRO A 4 -0.72 -14.02 15.57
C PRO A 4 -0.55 -15.00 14.39
N ASP A 5 -1.27 -16.13 14.40
CA ASP A 5 -1.21 -17.16 13.35
C ASP A 5 -1.98 -16.82 12.06
N LYS A 6 -2.85 -15.80 12.11
CA LYS A 6 -3.61 -15.29 10.95
C LYS A 6 -3.01 -14.03 10.36
N ARG A 7 -1.83 -13.61 10.83
CA ARG A 7 -1.08 -12.57 10.12
C ARG A 7 -0.68 -13.17 8.77
N PRO A 8 -1.00 -12.55 7.63
CA PRO A 8 -0.53 -13.00 6.34
C PRO A 8 0.97 -13.26 6.47
N VAL A 9 1.40 -14.49 6.16
CA VAL A 9 2.81 -14.84 6.17
C VAL A 9 3.47 -13.87 5.19
N GLU A 10 4.49 -13.14 5.64
CA GLU A 10 5.21 -12.09 4.88
C GLU A 10 5.90 -12.61 3.59
N ARG A 11 5.64 -13.87 3.20
CA ARG A 11 6.12 -14.54 1.99
C ARG A 11 5.35 -14.18 0.73
N ASP A 12 4.10 -13.76 0.83
CA ASP A 12 3.21 -13.63 -0.35
C ASP A 12 3.21 -12.22 -0.96
N PHE A 13 3.96 -11.26 -0.38
CA PHE A 13 4.10 -9.92 -0.96
C PHE A 13 5.43 -9.25 -0.63
N ALA A 14 5.95 -8.44 -1.56
CA ALA A 14 7.09 -7.57 -1.31
C ALA A 14 6.65 -6.32 -0.56
N ASN A 15 7.28 -6.02 0.58
CA ASN A 15 6.95 -4.86 1.40
C ASN A 15 7.86 -3.67 1.06
N LEU A 16 7.27 -2.62 0.48
CA LEU A 16 7.95 -1.38 0.08
C LEU A 16 7.80 -0.25 1.13
N THR A 17 7.28 -0.58 2.30
CA THR A 17 6.96 0.40 3.34
C THR A 17 8.23 0.92 4.02
N ASP A 18 8.38 2.23 4.04
CA ASP A 18 9.37 2.90 4.89
C ASP A 18 8.76 3.15 6.28
N TYR A 19 9.14 2.33 7.25
CA TYR A 19 8.67 2.41 8.63
C TYR A 19 9.33 3.53 9.46
N SER A 20 10.34 4.23 8.92
CA SER A 20 10.97 5.37 9.60
C SER A 20 10.10 6.64 9.55
N GLN A 21 9.14 6.69 8.63
CA GLN A 21 8.31 7.87 8.41
C GLN A 21 7.21 8.00 9.47
N LYS A 22 7.04 9.23 9.96
CA LYS A 22 5.95 9.61 10.85
C LYS A 22 4.85 10.29 10.03
N CYS A 23 3.60 9.93 10.32
CA CYS A 23 2.45 10.61 9.74
C CYS A 23 2.48 12.10 10.12
N PRO A 24 2.52 13.03 9.17
CA PRO A 24 2.39 14.46 9.47
C PRO A 24 1.04 14.75 10.14
N ASP A 25 1.00 15.77 11.00
CA ASP A 25 -0.24 16.21 11.64
C ASP A 25 -1.28 16.64 10.59
N GLY A 26 -2.52 16.16 10.76
CA GLY A 26 -3.63 16.44 9.84
C GLY A 26 -3.62 15.62 8.54
N ALA A 27 -2.59 14.79 8.30
CA ALA A 27 -2.61 13.83 7.22
C ALA A 27 -3.34 12.54 7.64
N ARG A 28 -3.95 11.87 6.66
CA ARG A 28 -4.54 10.54 6.81
C ARG A 28 -3.53 9.51 6.34
N LYS A 29 -3.59 8.31 6.91
CA LYS A 29 -2.69 7.21 6.60
C LYS A 29 -3.38 6.19 5.70
N PHE A 30 -2.72 5.82 4.61
CA PHE A 30 -3.20 4.81 3.68
C PHE A 30 -2.14 3.72 3.47
N PHE A 31 -2.60 2.59 2.96
CA PHE A 31 -1.78 1.53 2.41
C PHE A 31 -2.40 0.99 1.12
N ALA A 32 -1.57 0.44 0.25
CA ALA A 32 -1.96 -0.12 -1.01
C ALA A 32 -1.39 -1.53 -1.17
N PHE A 33 -2.23 -2.46 -1.62
CA PHE A 33 -1.76 -3.70 -2.25
C PHE A 33 -1.79 -3.51 -3.77
N ILE A 34 -0.66 -3.80 -4.41
CA ILE A 34 -0.50 -3.76 -5.86
C ILE A 34 -0.33 -5.20 -6.31
N HIS A 35 -1.27 -5.69 -7.12
CA HIS A 35 -1.22 -7.02 -7.71
C HIS A 35 -0.76 -6.90 -9.14
N PHE A 36 0.24 -7.69 -9.51
CA PHE A 36 0.79 -7.74 -10.85
C PHE A 36 0.19 -8.90 -11.64
N THR A 37 0.40 -8.88 -12.96
CA THR A 37 -0.08 -9.91 -13.89
C THR A 37 0.63 -11.25 -13.76
N ASP A 38 1.77 -11.29 -13.06
CA ASP A 38 2.52 -12.52 -12.74
C ASP A 38 2.13 -13.12 -11.38
N GLU A 39 0.98 -12.70 -10.84
CA GLU A 39 0.45 -13.07 -9.51
C GLU A 39 1.31 -12.57 -8.33
N SER A 40 2.38 -11.81 -8.59
CA SER A 40 3.14 -11.17 -7.52
C SER A 40 2.35 -10.02 -6.90
N THR A 41 2.58 -9.78 -5.61
CA THR A 41 1.89 -8.72 -4.87
C THR A 41 2.92 -7.85 -4.14
N CYS A 42 2.70 -6.54 -4.11
CA CYS A 42 3.47 -5.59 -3.32
C CYS A 42 2.57 -4.91 -2.31
N LEU A 43 3.06 -4.73 -1.08
CA LEU A 43 2.47 -3.85 -0.07
C LEU A 43 3.26 -2.55 -0.03
N TRP A 44 2.56 -1.43 -0.19
CA TRP A 44 3.10 -0.12 0.15
C TRP A 44 2.21 0.55 1.20
N SER A 45 2.69 0.62 2.43
CA SER A 45 2.04 1.32 3.54
C SER A 45 2.70 2.68 3.80
N ASN A 46 2.22 3.39 4.83
CA ASN A 46 2.65 4.74 5.22
C ASN A 46 2.49 5.77 4.08
N ILE A 47 1.43 5.66 3.29
CA ILE A 47 1.07 6.68 2.31
C ILE A 47 0.33 7.78 3.07
N PHE A 48 0.96 8.93 3.28
CA PHE A 48 0.38 10.05 4.04
C PHE A 48 -0.17 11.12 3.10
N THR A 49 -1.49 11.34 3.15
CA THR A 49 -2.16 12.33 2.30
C THR A 49 -3.55 12.68 2.82
N PHE A 50 -4.26 13.59 2.14
CA PHE A 50 -5.52 14.16 2.63
C PHE A 50 -6.76 13.36 2.22
N SER A 51 -6.69 12.55 1.17
CA SER A 51 -7.82 11.79 0.67
C SER A 51 -7.39 10.53 -0.07
N ARG A 52 -8.34 9.58 -0.21
CA ARG A 52 -8.15 8.38 -1.01
C ARG A 52 -7.77 8.69 -2.46
N THR A 53 -8.33 9.75 -3.05
CA THR A 53 -8.00 10.17 -4.43
C THR A 53 -6.53 10.54 -4.57
N PHE A 54 -5.99 11.32 -3.62
CA PHE A 54 -4.56 11.64 -3.62
C PHE A 54 -3.69 10.41 -3.37
N ALA A 55 -4.14 9.48 -2.51
CA ALA A 55 -3.42 8.23 -2.29
C ALA A 55 -3.35 7.41 -3.59
N THR A 56 -4.44 7.33 -4.35
CA THR A 56 -4.45 6.68 -5.67
C THR A 56 -3.48 7.32 -6.64
N MET A 57 -3.45 8.65 -6.73
CA MET A 57 -2.50 9.35 -7.60
C MET A 57 -1.05 9.03 -7.24
N LEU A 58 -0.70 9.05 -5.95
CA LEU A 58 0.65 8.71 -5.48
C LEU A 58 1.03 7.27 -5.78
N VAL A 59 0.09 6.32 -5.66
CA VAL A 59 0.33 4.91 -6.03
C VAL A 59 0.53 4.78 -7.54
N MET A 60 -0.30 5.41 -8.36
CA MET A 60 -0.12 5.37 -9.82
C MET A 60 1.22 5.99 -10.25
N GLU A 61 1.62 7.10 -9.64
CA GLU A 61 2.92 7.74 -9.89
C GLU A 61 4.08 6.83 -9.47
N LYS A 62 4.02 6.21 -8.29
CA LYS A 62 5.09 5.33 -7.80
C LYS A 62 5.30 4.09 -8.67
N PHE A 63 4.26 3.60 -9.32
CA PHE A 63 4.29 2.41 -10.17
C PHE A 63 4.18 2.74 -11.68
N SER A 64 4.41 4.00 -12.08
CA SER A 64 4.23 4.46 -13.48
C SER A 64 5.00 3.61 -14.48
N ASP A 65 6.23 3.22 -14.13
CA ASP A 65 7.15 2.52 -15.03
C ASP A 65 6.79 1.05 -15.24
N CYS A 66 5.89 0.51 -14.42
CA CYS A 66 5.45 -0.89 -14.50
C CYS A 66 3.92 -1.02 -14.54
N LEU A 67 3.20 0.07 -14.85
CA LEU A 67 1.74 0.11 -14.84
C LEU A 67 1.11 -0.91 -15.80
N GLU A 68 1.80 -1.24 -16.90
CA GLU A 68 1.40 -2.27 -17.86
C GLU A 68 1.37 -3.70 -17.28
N TYR A 69 2.09 -3.93 -16.18
CA TYR A 69 2.10 -5.20 -15.46
C TYR A 69 1.17 -5.19 -14.24
N VAL A 70 0.51 -4.08 -13.93
CA VAL A 70 -0.41 -3.98 -12.79
C VAL A 70 -1.79 -4.52 -13.18
N SER A 71 -2.22 -5.58 -12.48
CA SER A 71 -3.55 -6.19 -12.63
C SER A 71 -4.60 -5.48 -11.78
N SER A 72 -4.25 -5.11 -10.54
CA SER A 72 -5.14 -4.33 -9.67
C SER A 72 -4.40 -3.54 -8.59
N ILE A 73 -5.04 -2.47 -8.11
CA ILE A 73 -4.56 -1.61 -7.03
C ILE A 73 -5.66 -1.51 -5.97
N ASN A 74 -5.40 -2.02 -4.77
CA ASN A 74 -6.32 -2.00 -3.64
C ASN A 74 -5.83 -1.04 -2.57
N ILE A 75 -6.45 0.14 -2.47
CA ILE A 75 -6.08 1.17 -1.50
C ILE A 75 -7.02 1.13 -0.31
N HIS A 76 -6.45 1.23 0.88
CA HIS A 76 -7.16 1.21 2.14
C HIS A 76 -6.66 2.35 3.02
N GLU A 77 -7.59 2.93 3.77
CA GLU A 77 -7.26 3.87 4.82
C GLU A 77 -7.00 3.09 6.10
N MET A 78 -5.97 3.49 6.86
CA MET A 78 -5.77 3.01 8.22
C MET A 78 -6.46 3.98 9.17
N ASP A 79 -7.59 3.54 9.71
CA ASP A 79 -8.16 4.16 10.89
C ASP A 79 -7.26 3.84 12.10
N TYR A 80 -6.92 4.89 12.86
CA TYR A 80 -5.99 4.86 13.99
C TYR A 80 -6.48 3.99 15.15
#